data_AF-A0A1F8QH33-F1
#
_entry.id   AF-A0A1F8QH33-F1
#
_cell.length_a   1.000
_cell.length_b   1.000
_cell.length_c   1.000
_cell.angle_alpha   90.00
_cell.angle_beta   90.00
_cell.angle_gamma   90.00
#
_symmetry.space_group_name_H-M   'P 1'
#
loop_
_entity.id
_entity.type
_entity.pdbx_description
1 polymer ?
#
loop_
_entity_poly.entity_id
_entity_poly.type
_entity_poly.pdbx_seq_one_letter_code
_entity_poly.pdbx_strand_id
1 'polypeptide(L)' 'MPQLGPTELIIILIIVVVLFGVGRIGKIAGELGSGIKAFRQGLKGDDKEKAEEPKKEE' A
#
# COMPACT_ATOMS: atom_id res chain seq x y z
N MET A 1 -17.26 -22.55 -14.31
CA MET A 1 -16.60 -22.05 -13.07
C MET A 1 -16.96 -20.58 -12.96
N PRO A 2 -17.48 -20.09 -11.81
CA PRO A 2 -17.73 -18.67 -11.64
C PRO A 2 -16.41 -17.92 -11.84
N GLN A 3 -16.39 -17.07 -12.86
CA GLN A 3 -15.21 -16.30 -13.22
C GLN A 3 -15.30 -15.03 -12.40
N LEU A 4 -14.46 -14.91 -11.36
CA LEU A 4 -14.37 -13.68 -10.59
C LEU A 4 -13.81 -12.61 -11.52
N GLY A 5 -14.70 -11.82 -12.08
CA GLY A 5 -14.35 -10.72 -12.96
C GLY A 5 -13.72 -9.58 -12.17
N PRO A 6 -13.07 -8.65 -12.88
CA PRO A 6 -12.58 -7.42 -12.25
C PRO A 6 -13.70 -6.65 -11.52
N THR A 7 -14.95 -6.75 -12.00
CA THR A 7 -16.12 -6.13 -11.36
C THR A 7 -16.44 -6.74 -9.99
N GLU A 8 -16.49 -8.07 -9.87
CA GLU A 8 -16.74 -8.76 -8.60
C GLU A 8 -15.63 -8.46 -7.58
N LEU A 9 -14.36 -8.40 -8.02
CA LEU A 9 -13.24 -8.05 -7.15
C LEU A 9 -13.35 -6.63 -6.58
N ILE A 10 -13.82 -5.66 -7.38
CA ILE A 10 -14.05 -4.29 -6.90
C ILE A 10 -15.13 -4.26 -5.82
N ILE A 11 -16.23 -5.00 -6.01
CA ILE A 11 -17.33 -5.07 -5.03
C ILE A 11 -16.82 -5.67 -3.71
N ILE A 12 -16.05 -6.75 -3.78
CA ILE A 12 -15.44 -7.38 -2.61
C ILE A 12 -14.48 -6.40 -1.91
N LEU A 13 -13.65 -5.68 -2.68
CA LEU A 13 -12.73 -4.69 -2.15
C LEU A 13 -13.46 -3.58 -1.39
N ILE A 14 -14.57 -3.08 -1.93
CA ILE A 14 -15.41 -2.08 -1.26
C ILE A 14 -15.94 -2.62 0.06
N ILE A 15 -16.46 -3.84 0.09
CA ILE A 15 -16.97 -4.47 1.32
C ILE A 15 -15.85 -4.58 2.37
N VAL A 16 -14.66 -5.05 1.98
CA VAL A 16 -13.50 -5.12 2.86
C VAL A 16 -13.14 -3.75 3.42
N VAL A 17 -13.10 -2.71 2.57
CA VAL A 17 -12.80 -1.34 3.00
C VAL A 17 -13.84 -0.82 4.00
N VAL A 18 -15.12 -1.14 3.82
CA VAL A 18 -16.18 -0.74 4.77
C VAL A 18 -16.05 -1.48 6.10
N LEU A 19 -15.79 -2.80 6.08
CA LEU A 19 -15.66 -3.61 7.30
C LEU A 19 -14.45 -3.22 8.16
N PHE A 20 -13.30 -3.02 7.52
CA PHE A 20 -12.07 -2.67 8.22
C PHE A 20 -11.91 -1.15 8.43
N GLY A 21 -12.56 -0.35 7.59
CA GLY A 21 -12.46 1.10 7.55
C GLY A 21 -11.18 1.60 6.86
N VAL A 22 -11.30 2.70 6.12
CA VAL A 22 -10.17 3.35 5.41
C VAL A 22 -9.01 3.73 6.35
N GLY A 23 -9.32 4.13 7.58
CA GLY A 23 -8.31 4.54 8.56
C GLY A 23 -7.44 3.39 9.08
N ARG A 24 -8.01 2.19 9.27
CA ARG A 24 -7.22 1.03 9.71
C ARG A 24 -6.37 0.48 8.57
N ILE A 25 -6.94 0.38 7.37
CA ILE A 25 -6.22 -0.06 6.17
C ILE A 25 -5.03 0.88 5.90
N GLY A 26 -5.23 2.20 5.97
CA GLY A 26 -4.16 3.19 5.80
C GLY A 26 -3.03 3.07 6.83
N LYS A 27 -3.38 2.86 8.12
CA LYS A 27 -2.37 2.64 9.17
C LYS A 27 -1.53 1.39 8.92
N ILE A 28 -2.18 0.25 8.64
CA ILE A 28 -1.51 -1.02 8.36
C ILE A 28 -0.64 -0.90 7.10
N ALA A 29 -1.16 -0.29 6.03
CA ALA A 29 -0.41 -0.07 4.80
C ALA A 29 0.78 0.87 5.01
N GLY A 30 0.67 1.89 5.86
CA GLY A 30 1.78 2.80 6.20
C GLY A 30 2.90 2.09 6.99
N GLU A 31 2.53 1.26 7.97
CA GLU A 31 3.49 0.46 8.75
C GLU A 31 4.18 -0.59 7.88
N LEU A 32 3.42 -1.33 7.06
CA LEU A 32 3.96 -2.31 6.11
C LEU A 32 4.80 -1.64 5.02
N GLY A 33 4.36 -0.50 4.50
CA GLY A 33 5.04 0.26 3.45
C GLY A 33 6.41 0.77 3.92
N SER A 34 6.49 1.27 5.14
CA SER A 34 7.75 1.68 5.76
C SER A 34 8.73 0.51 5.91
N GLY A 35 8.24 -0.66 6.35
CA GLY A 35 9.04 -1.88 6.46
C GLY A 35 9.52 -2.38 5.09
N ILE A 36 8.65 -2.38 4.08
CA ILE A 36 9.01 -2.76 2.70
C ILE A 36 10.02 -1.75 2.11
N LYS A 37 9.88 -0.45 2.40
CA LYS A 37 10.83 0.59 1.95
C LYS A 37 12.21 0.36 2.55
N ALA A 38 12.29 0.13 3.86
CA ALA A 38 13.54 -0.17 4.55
C ALA A 38 14.17 -1.48 4.04
N PHE A 39 13.36 -2.52 3.81
CA PHE A 39 13.82 -3.78 3.24
C PHE A 39 14.37 -3.60 1.82
N ARG A 40 13.69 -2.82 0.97
CA ARG A 40 14.16 -2.50 -0.38
C ARG A 40 15.43 -1.66 -0.38
N GLN A 41 15.59 -0.75 0.58
CA GLN A 41 16.81 0.05 0.75
C GLN A 41 17.99 -0.83 1.18
N GLY A 42 17.79 -1.70 2.18
CA GLY A 42 18.81 -2.64 2.63
C GLY A 42 19.25 -3.64 1.55
N LEU A 43 18.32 -4.07 0.68
CA LEU A 43 18.64 -4.95 -0.46
C LEU A 43 19.35 -4.23 -1.62
N LYS A 44 19.18 -2.91 -1.77
CA LYS A 44 19.77 -2.14 -2.88
C LYS A 44 21.20 -1.66 -2.60
N GLY A 45 21.68 -1.77 -1.37
CA GLY A 45 22.99 -1.22 -0.97
C GLY A 45 23.01 0.31 -1.02
N ASP A 46 23.93 0.90 -0.28
CA ASP A 46 24.14 2.33 0.06
C ASP A 46 24.13 3.38 -1.09
N ASP A 47 23.77 3.04 -2.33
CA ASP A 47 24.04 3.90 -3.49
C ASP A 47 22.87 4.82 -3.92
N LYS A 48 21.75 4.87 -3.17
CA LYS A 48 20.62 5.77 -3.52
C LYS A 48 19.96 6.41 -2.31
N GLU A 49 20.74 7.13 -1.51
CA GLU A 49 20.21 8.14 -0.58
C GLU A 49 19.76 9.40 -1.35
N LYS A 50 18.78 9.26 -2.26
CA LYS A 50 17.98 10.40 -2.77
C LYS A 50 16.79 9.92 -3.59
N ALA A 51 15.76 9.40 -2.95
CA ALA A 51 14.46 9.32 -3.59
C ALA A 51 13.36 9.52 -2.54
N GLU A 52 12.67 10.63 -2.74
CA GLU A 52 11.31 10.91 -2.25
C GLU A 52 11.23 11.42 -0.81
N GLU A 53 11.65 12.67 -0.66
CA GLU A 53 10.88 13.64 0.14
C GLU A 53 9.47 13.73 -0.48
N PRO A 54 8.37 13.56 0.28
CA PRO A 54 7.06 13.82 -0.25
C PRO A 54 6.96 15.32 -0.46
N LYS A 55 6.90 15.74 -1.72
CA LYS A 55 6.48 17.07 -2.11
C LYS A 55 5.05 17.24 -1.61
N LYS A 56 4.93 17.82 -0.42
CA LYS A 56 3.70 18.36 0.13
C LYS A 56 3.44 19.63 -0.69
N GLU A 57 2.73 19.47 -1.79
CA GLU A 57 2.19 20.57 -2.58
C GLU A 57 0.80 20.90 -2.03
N GLU A 58 0.58 22.20 -1.83
CA GLU A 58 -0.64 22.84 -1.27
C GLU A 58 -1.92 22.53 -2.06
#